data_AF-A0A559LSR6-F1
#
_entry.id   AF-A0A559LSR6-F1
#
_cell.length_a   1.000
_cell.length_b   1.000
_cell.length_c   1.000
_cell.angle_alpha   90.00
_cell.angle_beta   90.00
_cell.angle_gamma   90.00
#
_symmetry.space_group_name_H-M   'P 1'
#
loop_
_entity.id
_entity.type
_entity.pdbx_description
1 polymer ?
#
loop_
_entity_poly.entity_id
_entity_poly.type
_entity_poly.pdbx_seq_one_letter_code
_entity_poly.pdbx_strand_id
1 'polypeptide(L)'
;MAREGLIEDPFPETFQWLLEDEHPDSNQALRFKKWLESSANKTPFWIGGNPASGKSTLIKSICTNAVIQEHLRRWSGDLRLLTCKVYLWNPGSIGQKSQSGLLRIMLYQLLFEKPDLCPLVASKQYKYFQLAGMDAPGPPEWTIEELWDSVR
;
A
#
# COMPACT_ATOMS: atom_id res chain seq x y z
N MET A 1 -1.30 -10.63 13.01
CA MET A 1 0.13 -10.27 12.92
C MET A 1 0.56 -10.40 11.46
N ALA A 2 0.91 -9.28 10.83
CA ALA A 2 1.09 -9.15 9.39
C ALA A 2 2.49 -9.62 8.95
N ARG A 3 2.61 -10.24 7.77
CA ARG A 3 3.87 -10.72 7.16
C ARG A 3 5.03 -9.72 7.22
N GLU A 4 4.74 -8.43 7.22
CA GLU A 4 5.73 -7.36 7.38
C GLU A 4 6.65 -7.58 8.58
N GLY A 5 6.12 -7.99 9.74
CA GLY A 5 6.91 -8.21 10.96
C GLY A 5 7.82 -9.45 10.91
N LEU A 6 7.65 -10.32 9.90
CA LEU A 6 8.51 -11.48 9.65
C LEU A 6 9.62 -11.17 8.64
N ILE A 7 9.56 -10.00 8.00
CA ILE A 7 10.62 -9.55 7.09
C ILE A 7 11.64 -8.82 7.95
N GLU A 8 12.88 -9.30 7.94
CA GLU A 8 13.99 -8.62 8.62
C GLU A 8 14.14 -7.19 8.12
N ASP A 9 14.62 -6.30 8.99
CA ASP A 9 14.95 -4.95 8.57
C ASP A 9 16.06 -4.98 7.52
N PRO A 10 15.97 -4.13 6.48
CA PRO A 10 17.03 -4.02 5.50
C PRO A 10 18.31 -3.54 6.19
N PHE A 11 19.45 -4.17 5.87
CA PHE A 11 20.74 -3.63 6.26
C PHE A 11 20.88 -2.20 5.72
N PRO A 12 21.49 -1.28 6.50
CA PRO A 12 21.75 0.08 6.04
C PRO A 12 22.40 0.07 4.65
N GLU A 13 22.02 1.02 3.81
CA GLU A 13 22.64 1.28 2.49
C GLU A 13 22.40 0.21 1.40
N THR A 14 21.91 -0.99 1.74
CA THR A 14 21.80 -2.13 0.82
C THR A 14 20.93 -1.87 -0.43
N PHE A 15 19.99 -0.93 -0.35
CA PHE A 15 19.07 -0.60 -1.45
C PHE A 15 19.17 0.85 -1.93
N GLN A 16 20.23 1.57 -1.56
CA GLN A 16 20.42 2.97 -1.99
C GLN A 16 20.64 3.10 -3.49
N TRP A 17 21.19 2.07 -4.13
CA TRP A 17 21.36 2.01 -5.58
C TRP A 17 20.06 2.30 -6.36
N LEU A 18 18.88 2.02 -5.79
CA LEU A 18 17.58 2.33 -6.41
C LEU A 18 17.30 3.84 -6.52
N LEU A 19 18.03 4.64 -5.76
CA LEU A 19 17.91 6.09 -5.63
C LEU A 19 19.21 6.84 -5.98
N GLU A 20 20.27 6.14 -6.37
CA GLU A 20 21.54 6.78 -6.75
C GLU A 20 21.58 7.01 -8.26
N ASP A 21 21.99 8.21 -8.67
CA ASP A 21 22.16 8.54 -10.09
C ASP A 21 23.50 8.01 -10.64
N GLU A 22 24.49 7.75 -9.77
CA GLU A 22 25.85 7.31 -10.12
C GLU A 22 26.11 5.80 -9.83
N HIS A 23 25.08 4.96 -9.90
CA HIS A 23 25.24 3.50 -9.77
C HIS A 23 25.48 2.82 -11.13
N PRO A 24 26.19 1.68 -11.23
CA PRO A 24 26.28 0.88 -12.47
C PRO A 24 24.89 0.52 -13.05
N ASP A 25 23.90 0.34 -12.18
CA ASP A 25 22.48 0.12 -12.52
C ASP A 25 21.65 1.42 -12.52
N SER A 26 22.28 2.58 -12.70
CA SER A 26 21.65 3.91 -12.75
C SER A 26 20.45 3.97 -13.69
N ASN A 27 20.43 3.17 -14.77
CA ASN A 27 19.28 3.08 -15.66
C ASN A 27 18.03 2.55 -14.94
N GLN A 28 18.16 1.56 -14.06
CA GLN A 28 17.03 1.05 -13.27
C GLN A 28 16.59 2.05 -12.19
N ALA A 29 17.56 2.66 -11.50
CA ALA A 29 17.31 3.70 -10.49
C ALA A 29 16.57 4.91 -11.07
N LEU A 30 17.07 5.42 -12.20
CA LEU A 30 16.48 6.54 -12.93
C LEU A 30 15.08 6.20 -13.44
N ARG A 31 14.87 4.97 -13.91
CA ARG A 31 13.53 4.50 -14.32
C ARG A 31 12.57 4.43 -13.13
N PHE A 32 13.03 4.00 -11.96
CA PHE A 32 12.19 3.94 -10.76
C PHE A 32 11.84 5.34 -10.25
N LYS A 33 12.79 6.26 -10.12
CA LYS A 33 12.52 7.66 -9.72
C LYS A 33 11.56 8.36 -10.68
N LYS A 34 11.84 8.29 -11.99
CA LYS A 34 10.96 8.85 -13.02
C LYS A 34 9.57 8.22 -12.97
N TRP A 35 9.49 6.94 -12.65
CA TRP A 35 8.21 6.28 -12.45
C TRP A 35 7.50 6.75 -11.17
N LEU A 36 8.20 6.97 -10.06
CA LEU A 36 7.59 7.50 -8.84
C LEU A 36 7.02 8.90 -9.03
N GLU A 37 7.70 9.77 -9.77
CA GLU A 37 7.34 11.19 -9.92
C GLU A 37 6.33 11.46 -11.05
N SER A 38 6.07 10.49 -11.92
CA SER A 38 5.26 10.70 -13.13
C SER A 38 3.77 10.50 -12.87
N SER A 39 2.99 11.57 -13.11
CA SER A 39 1.52 11.55 -13.11
C SER A 39 0.91 10.84 -14.34
N ALA A 40 1.72 10.57 -15.36
CA ALA A 40 1.29 9.88 -16.58
C ALA A 40 1.26 8.34 -16.43
N ASN A 41 1.78 7.80 -15.33
CA ASN A 41 1.89 6.37 -15.15
C ASN A 41 0.53 5.73 -14.87
N LYS A 42 0.12 4.84 -15.76
CA LYS A 42 -1.13 4.08 -15.65
C LYS A 42 -0.92 2.62 -15.24
N THR A 43 0.34 2.20 -15.09
CA THR A 43 0.70 0.80 -14.84
C THR A 43 1.60 0.65 -13.61
N PRO A 44 1.48 -0.47 -12.87
CA PRO A 44 2.36 -0.75 -11.73
C PRO A 44 3.82 -0.89 -12.14
N PHE A 45 4.74 -0.51 -11.25
CA PHE A 45 6.16 -0.84 -11.36
C PHE A 45 6.43 -2.26 -10.85
N TRP A 46 7.05 -3.09 -11.67
CA TRP A 46 7.33 -4.49 -11.35
C TRP A 46 8.77 -4.68 -10.89
N ILE A 47 8.96 -5.13 -9.65
CA ILE A 47 10.26 -5.56 -9.12
C ILE A 47 10.34 -7.10 -9.16
N GLY A 48 11.02 -7.61 -10.18
CA GLY A 48 11.30 -9.04 -10.37
C GLY A 48 12.64 -9.47 -9.77
N GLY A 49 12.84 -10.79 -9.63
CA GLY A 49 14.11 -11.36 -9.17
C GLY A 49 13.99 -12.80 -8.68
N ASN A 50 15.13 -13.49 -8.59
CA ASN A 50 15.20 -14.90 -8.18
C ASN A 50 14.66 -15.14 -6.76
N PRO A 51 14.17 -16.35 -6.44
CA PRO A 51 13.87 -16.71 -5.05
C PRO A 51 15.03 -16.35 -4.11
N ALA A 52 14.71 -15.94 -2.88
CA ALA A 52 15.69 -15.49 -1.88
C ALA A 52 16.57 -14.27 -2.25
N SER A 53 16.32 -13.57 -3.37
CA SER A 53 17.08 -12.37 -3.76
C SER A 53 16.77 -11.09 -2.94
N GLY A 54 16.16 -11.22 -1.76
CA GLY A 54 15.84 -10.07 -0.89
C GLY A 54 14.67 -9.18 -1.32
N LYS A 55 13.84 -9.56 -2.30
CA LYS A 55 12.72 -8.72 -2.80
C LYS A 55 11.77 -8.20 -1.72
N SER A 56 11.38 -9.05 -0.77
CA SER A 56 10.47 -8.63 0.31
C SER A 56 11.13 -7.59 1.23
N THR A 57 12.44 -7.74 1.48
CA THR A 57 13.25 -6.78 2.22
C THR A 57 13.41 -5.47 1.44
N LEU A 58 13.60 -5.53 0.12
CA LEU A 58 13.61 -4.36 -0.75
C LEU A 58 12.27 -3.61 -0.72
N ILE A 59 11.14 -4.31 -0.82
CA ILE A 59 9.80 -3.69 -0.70
C ILE A 59 9.63 -3.04 0.68
N LYS A 60 10.07 -3.69 1.76
CA LYS A 60 10.05 -3.09 3.11
C LYS A 60 10.88 -1.82 3.15
N SER A 61 12.10 -1.83 2.62
CA SER A 61 12.96 -0.65 2.50
C SER A 61 12.29 0.48 1.71
N ILE A 62 11.66 0.16 0.57
CA ILE A 62 10.90 1.14 -0.24
C ILE A 62 9.79 1.80 0.57
N CYS A 63 9.01 1.00 1.31
CA CYS A 63 7.88 1.49 2.10
C CYS A 63 8.31 2.35 3.30
N THR A 64 9.52 2.15 3.85
CA THR A 64 10.00 2.88 5.04
C THR A 64 11.00 4.00 4.72
N ASN A 65 11.44 4.14 3.47
CA ASN A 65 12.45 5.11 3.08
C ASN A 65 11.86 6.52 2.89
N ALA A 66 12.35 7.48 3.69
CA ALA A 66 11.90 8.87 3.66
C ALA A 66 12.16 9.59 2.32
N VAL A 67 13.22 9.24 1.59
CA VAL A 67 13.55 9.82 0.28
C VAL A 67 12.52 9.39 -0.77
N ILE A 68 12.07 8.13 -0.73
CA ILE A 68 11.00 7.64 -1.61
C ILE A 68 9.68 8.35 -1.31
N GLN A 69 9.38 8.58 -0.03
CA GLN A 69 8.22 9.36 0.38
C GLN A 69 8.28 10.79 -0.17
N GLU A 70 9.47 11.37 -0.31
CA GLU A 70 9.64 12.68 -0.92
C GLU A 70 9.38 12.68 -2.45
N HIS A 71 9.88 11.67 -3.17
CA HIS A 71 9.54 11.50 -4.59
C HIS A 71 8.04 11.31 -4.81
N LEU A 72 7.37 10.54 -3.94
CA LEU A 72 5.90 10.38 -3.98
C LEU A 72 5.16 11.68 -3.65
N ARG A 73 5.69 12.52 -2.75
CA ARG A 73 5.13 13.85 -2.47
C ARG A 73 5.23 14.78 -3.68
N ARG A 74 6.34 14.74 -4.42
CA ARG A 74 6.46 15.50 -5.67
C ARG A 74 5.42 15.07 -6.70
N TRP A 75 5.15 13.76 -6.79
CA TRP A 75 4.09 13.22 -7.64
C TRP A 75 2.69 13.69 -7.19
N SER A 76 2.40 13.67 -5.88
CA SER A 76 1.09 14.08 -5.39
C SER A 76 0.83 15.59 -5.52
N GLY A 77 1.90 16.39 -5.64
CA GLY A 77 1.80 17.85 -5.65
C GLY A 77 1.11 18.35 -4.39
N ASP A 78 0.09 19.19 -4.56
CA ASP A 78 -0.70 19.74 -3.45
C ASP A 78 -1.71 18.75 -2.85
N LEU A 79 -1.89 17.57 -3.46
CA LEU A 79 -2.80 16.56 -2.94
C LEU A 79 -2.18 15.85 -1.73
N ARG A 80 -3.03 15.52 -0.77
CA ARG A 80 -2.62 14.71 0.38
C ARG A 80 -2.23 13.30 -0.09
N LEU A 81 -0.96 12.96 0.06
CA LEU A 81 -0.47 11.60 -0.16
C LEU A 81 -1.02 10.67 0.94
N LEU A 82 -1.69 9.59 0.52
CA LEU A 82 -2.04 8.44 1.35
C LEU A 82 -1.29 7.22 0.83
N THR A 83 -0.69 6.43 1.73
CA THR A 83 0.07 5.24 1.34
C THR A 83 -0.55 4.02 1.99
N CYS A 84 -0.74 2.95 1.21
CA CYS A 84 -1.14 1.65 1.71
C CYS A 84 -0.10 0.60 1.36
N LYS A 85 0.23 -0.28 2.32
CA LYS A 85 1.17 -1.39 2.15
C LYS A 85 0.50 -2.73 2.37
N VAL A 86 0.66 -3.67 1.44
CA VAL A 86 0.09 -5.03 1.57
C VAL A 86 1.14 -6.08 1.28
N TYR A 87 1.37 -6.96 2.26
CA TYR A 87 2.32 -8.07 2.16
C TYR A 87 1.56 -9.39 2.05
N LEU A 88 1.29 -9.82 0.81
CA LEU A 88 0.60 -11.07 0.52
C LEU A 88 1.50 -12.28 0.84
N TRP A 89 0.97 -13.36 1.42
CA TRP A 89 1.74 -14.57 1.77
C TRP A 89 0.98 -15.87 1.48
N ASN A 90 1.64 -16.82 0.81
CA ASN A 90 1.05 -18.11 0.42
C ASN A 90 0.67 -19.07 1.57
N PRO A 91 1.25 -19.03 2.77
CA PRO A 91 0.74 -19.73 3.95
C PRO A 91 -0.40 -19.01 4.67
N GLY A 92 -0.84 -17.83 4.20
CA GLY A 92 -1.94 -17.07 4.80
C GLY A 92 -3.31 -17.75 4.68
N SER A 93 -4.28 -17.29 5.48
CA SER A 93 -5.67 -17.75 5.40
C SER A 93 -6.29 -17.45 4.04
N ILE A 94 -7.39 -18.13 3.67
CA ILE A 94 -8.11 -17.88 2.40
C ILE A 94 -8.48 -16.40 2.25
N GLY A 95 -8.88 -15.75 3.35
CA GLY A 95 -9.16 -14.32 3.40
C GLY A 95 -7.93 -13.42 3.20
N GLN A 96 -6.71 -13.86 3.51
CA GLN A 96 -5.48 -13.11 3.20
C GLN A 96 -5.00 -13.26 1.75
N LYS A 97 -5.61 -14.19 0.99
CA LYS A 97 -5.30 -14.49 -0.41
C LYS A 97 -6.41 -14.07 -1.37
N SER A 98 -7.54 -13.59 -0.86
CA SER A 98 -8.66 -13.14 -1.68
C SER A 98 -8.49 -11.68 -2.07
N GLN A 99 -9.05 -11.31 -3.23
CA GLN A 99 -9.19 -9.91 -3.63
C GLN A 99 -9.93 -9.10 -2.56
N SER A 100 -10.96 -9.70 -1.94
CA SER A 100 -11.72 -9.07 -0.86
C SER A 100 -10.85 -8.78 0.37
N GLY A 101 -9.87 -9.62 0.69
CA GLY A 101 -8.90 -9.39 1.75
C GLY A 101 -7.96 -8.24 1.45
N LEU A 102 -7.41 -8.21 0.24
CA LEU A 102 -6.56 -7.12 -0.24
C LEU A 102 -7.29 -5.77 -0.12
N LEU A 103 -8.51 -5.68 -0.67
CA LEU A 103 -9.30 -4.45 -0.65
C LEU A 103 -9.66 -4.02 0.77
N ARG A 104 -10.04 -4.96 1.66
CA ARG A 104 -10.31 -4.63 3.07
C ARG A 104 -9.09 -4.11 3.81
N ILE A 105 -7.92 -4.69 3.57
CA ILE A 105 -6.66 -4.19 4.17
C ILE A 105 -6.36 -2.78 3.66
N MET A 106 -6.56 -2.53 2.36
CA MET A 106 -6.37 -1.20 1.77
C MET A 106 -7.32 -0.18 2.38
N LEU A 107 -8.62 -0.45 2.38
CA LEU A 107 -9.63 0.43 2.95
C LEU A 107 -9.37 0.69 4.44
N TYR A 108 -9.03 -0.35 5.21
CA TYR A 108 -8.69 -0.17 6.61
C TYR A 108 -7.51 0.80 6.79
N GLN A 109 -6.41 0.61 6.07
CA GLN A 109 -5.24 1.50 6.20
C GLN A 109 -5.57 2.94 5.80
N LEU A 110 -6.24 3.12 4.66
CA LEU A 110 -6.56 4.45 4.13
C LEU A 110 -7.57 5.21 5.00
N LEU A 111 -8.62 4.53 5.48
CA LEU A 111 -9.64 5.12 6.36
C LEU A 111 -9.11 5.32 7.77
N PHE A 112 -8.17 4.50 8.23
CA PHE A 112 -7.49 4.74 9.50
C PHE A 112 -6.62 6.01 9.45
N GLU A 113 -5.92 6.25 8.33
CA GLU A 113 -5.16 7.49 8.14
C GLU A 113 -6.06 8.72 7.92
N LYS A 114 -7.19 8.55 7.21
CA LYS A 114 -8.13 9.64 6.92
C LYS A 114 -9.59 9.26 7.23
N PRO A 115 -9.99 9.26 8.52
CA PRO A 115 -11.33 8.86 8.94
C PRO A 115 -12.46 9.71 8.34
N ASP A 116 -12.17 10.95 7.95
CA ASP A 116 -13.11 11.86 7.29
C ASP A 116 -13.64 11.32 5.95
N LEU A 117 -12.97 10.31 5.36
CA LEU A 117 -13.45 9.63 4.15
C LEU A 117 -14.48 8.54 4.44
N CYS A 118 -14.65 8.08 5.68
CA CYS A 118 -15.60 7.03 6.04
C CYS A 118 -17.04 7.29 5.56
N PRO A 119 -17.61 8.51 5.69
CA PRO A 119 -18.97 8.78 5.22
C PRO A 119 -19.13 8.65 3.70
N LEU A 120 -18.05 8.91 2.95
CA LEU A 120 -18.03 8.85 1.49
C LEU A 120 -17.80 7.43 0.99
N VAL A 121 -16.75 6.79 1.50
CA VAL A 121 -16.23 5.50 1.01
C VAL A 121 -16.99 4.32 1.63
N ALA A 122 -17.30 4.39 2.92
CA ALA A 122 -17.96 3.33 3.68
C ALA A 122 -19.36 3.76 4.14
N SER A 123 -20.10 4.44 3.26
CA SER A 123 -21.33 5.16 3.63
C SER A 123 -22.38 4.29 4.32
N LYS A 124 -22.56 3.04 3.88
CA LYS A 124 -23.50 2.08 4.46
C LYS A 124 -23.10 1.70 5.88
N GLN A 125 -21.83 1.34 6.08
CA GLN A 125 -21.27 0.94 7.36
C GLN A 125 -21.25 2.14 8.33
N TYR A 126 -20.87 3.32 7.83
CA TYR A 126 -20.85 4.55 8.59
C TYR A 126 -22.26 4.91 9.10
N LYS A 127 -23.27 4.89 8.22
CA LYS A 127 -24.68 5.12 8.61
C LYS A 127 -25.19 4.07 9.58
N TYR A 128 -24.83 2.80 9.39
CA TYR A 128 -25.21 1.73 10.30
C TYR A 128 -24.76 2.02 11.73
N PHE A 129 -23.47 2.35 11.93
CA PHE A 129 -22.95 2.67 13.26
C PHE A 129 -23.52 3.97 13.85
N GLN A 130 -23.83 4.96 13.02
CA GLN A 130 -24.51 6.18 13.50
C GLN A 130 -25.93 5.91 14.00
N LEU A 131 -26.68 5.03 13.33
CA LEU A 131 -28.08 4.74 13.67
C LEU A 131 -28.23 3.68 14.76
N ALA A 132 -27.43 2.61 14.70
CA ALA A 132 -27.53 1.47 15.61
C ALA A 132 -26.75 1.70 16.92
N GLY A 133 -25.87 2.70 16.97
CA GLY A 133 -25.01 2.97 18.12
C GLY A 133 -23.84 1.98 18.23
N MET A 134 -23.04 2.13 19.30
CA MET A 134 -21.83 1.32 19.54
C MET A 134 -22.14 -0.13 19.95
N ASP A 135 -23.38 -0.41 20.39
CA ASP A 135 -23.82 -1.72 20.87
C ASP A 135 -24.44 -2.60 19.75
N ALA A 136 -24.31 -2.18 18.50
CA ALA A 136 -24.87 -2.89 17.36
C ALA A 136 -24.21 -4.29 17.18
N PRO A 137 -24.98 -5.33 16.80
CA PRO A 137 -24.49 -6.72 16.67
C PRO A 137 -23.42 -6.93 15.57
N GLY A 138 -23.08 -5.89 14.83
CA GLY A 138 -22.00 -5.87 13.84
C GLY A 138 -22.45 -5.19 12.55
N PRO A 139 -21.56 -4.49 11.84
CA PRO A 139 -21.91 -3.85 10.59
C PRO A 139 -22.29 -4.90 9.53
N PRO A 140 -23.10 -4.53 8.53
CA PRO A 140 -23.35 -5.40 7.39
C PRO A 140 -22.03 -5.79 6.73
N GLU A 141 -21.92 -7.06 6.32
CA GLU A 141 -20.75 -7.52 5.59
C GLU A 141 -20.57 -6.74 4.29
N TRP A 142 -19.30 -6.51 3.95
CA TRP A 142 -18.90 -5.92 2.69
C TRP A 142 -18.98 -6.94 1.56
N THR A 143 -19.73 -6.61 0.49
CA THR A 143 -19.64 -7.37 -0.77
C THR A 143 -18.36 -7.01 -1.52
N ILE A 144 -17.95 -7.83 -2.49
CA ILE A 144 -16.75 -7.54 -3.29
C ILE A 144 -16.93 -6.31 -4.17
N GLU A 145 -18.14 -6.06 -4.66
CA GLU A 145 -18.52 -4.90 -5.46
C GLU A 145 -18.41 -3.62 -4.62
N GLU A 146 -18.96 -3.63 -3.39
CA GLU A 146 -18.84 -2.50 -2.46
C GLU A 146 -17.37 -2.17 -2.16
N LEU A 147 -16.53 -3.20 -2.00
CA LEU A 147 -15.09 -3.01 -1.77
C LEU A 147 -14.37 -2.41 -2.98
N TRP A 148 -14.75 -2.80 -4.20
CA TRP A 148 -14.17 -2.25 -5.43
C TRP A 148 -14.58 -0.80 -5.65
N ASP A 149 -15.87 -0.50 -5.50
CA ASP A 149 -16.40 0.86 -5.65
C ASP A 149 -15.78 1.82 -4.64
N SER A 150 -15.41 1.32 -3.46
CA SER A 150 -14.77 2.10 -2.40
C SER A 150 -13.30 2.48 -2.67
N VAL A 151 -12.63 1.80 -3.60
CA VAL A 151 -11.20 2.02 -3.91
C VAL A 151 -11.00 2.72 -5.26
N ARG A 152 -12.10 2.99 -5.99
CA ARG A 152 -12.10 3.62 -7.31
C ARG A 152 -12.14 5.14 -7.23
#